data_AF-A0A966QE19-F1
#
_entry.id   AF-A0A966QE19-F1
#
_cell.length_a   1.000
_cell.length_b   1.000
_cell.length_c   1.000
_cell.angle_alpha   90.00
_cell.angle_beta   90.00
_cell.angle_gamma   90.00
#
_symmetry.space_group_name_H-M   'P 1'
#
loop_
_entity.id
_entity.type
_entity.pdbx_description
1 polymer ?
#
loop_
_entity_poly.entity_id
_entity_poly.type
_entity_poly.pdbx_seq_one_letter_code
_entity_poly.pdbx_strand_id
1 'polypeptide(L)'
;MRWFPLVLLSVYLVSRTIFTPSLATELLLYNAVAFSTIGTIFSAKVPDDSWAKISTGVAIGSWGIGSILASCDSFLGTNFATLSQIGYILFYPLLLIGISRSIRRESRSGRIELIDSLLLALGGTTVASVFLIKPIESTFSGTALDIFLGVFYPVGDLVLLLTATILINLHGFSKRNLVLLTSIAIYTAGDFYFLYRSATDSYTYGSLTDISWLVAFILLALSFYLQPNEEQLRNAYNLTIPVIS
;
A
#
# COMPACT_ATOMS: atom_id res chain seq x y z
N MET A 1 -0.80 17.09 -12.76
CA MET A 1 -0.64 15.67 -12.37
C MET A 1 -0.59 15.50 -10.85
N ARG A 2 0.40 16.05 -10.13
CA ARG A 2 0.57 15.84 -8.66
C ARG A 2 -0.69 15.85 -7.79
N TRP A 3 -1.56 16.84 -7.96
CA TRP A 3 -2.76 17.02 -7.13
C TRP A 3 -4.04 16.41 -7.70
N PHE A 4 -3.96 15.83 -8.90
CA PHE A 4 -5.12 15.29 -9.60
C PHE A 4 -5.83 14.16 -8.81
N PRO A 5 -5.12 13.23 -8.15
CA PRO A 5 -5.78 12.23 -7.30
C PRO A 5 -6.56 12.83 -6.12
N LEU A 6 -6.06 13.91 -5.51
CA LEU A 6 -6.78 14.59 -4.42
C LEU A 6 -8.05 15.27 -4.91
N VAL A 7 -8.02 15.84 -6.12
CA VAL A 7 -9.22 16.43 -6.75
C VAL A 7 -10.25 15.33 -6.99
N LEU A 8 -9.85 14.19 -7.57
CA LEU A 8 -10.76 13.06 -7.78
C LEU A 8 -11.30 12.50 -6.46
N LEU A 9 -10.46 12.38 -5.43
CA LEU A 9 -10.90 11.96 -4.10
C LEU A 9 -11.92 12.94 -3.53
N SER A 10 -11.70 14.24 -3.67
CA SER A 10 -12.64 15.27 -3.21
C SER A 10 -13.98 15.16 -3.93
N VAL A 11 -13.97 14.94 -5.25
CA VAL A 11 -15.18 14.70 -6.05
C VAL A 11 -15.89 13.42 -5.60
N TYR A 12 -15.14 12.34 -5.33
CA TYR A 12 -15.67 11.11 -4.77
C TYR A 12 -16.36 11.36 -3.43
N LEU A 13 -15.68 12.01 -2.48
CA LEU A 13 -16.24 12.30 -1.15
C LEU A 13 -17.50 13.17 -1.23
N VAL A 14 -17.50 14.21 -2.05
CA VAL A 14 -18.71 15.04 -2.27
C VAL A 14 -19.83 14.21 -2.87
N SER A 15 -19.54 13.37 -3.87
CA SER A 15 -20.55 12.49 -4.46
C SER A 15 -21.16 11.53 -3.43
N ARG A 16 -20.36 11.01 -2.50
CA ARG A 16 -20.80 10.13 -1.40
C ARG A 16 -21.70 10.82 -0.37
N THR A 17 -21.63 12.14 -0.25
CA THR A 17 -22.55 12.90 0.63
C THR A 17 -23.91 13.16 0.01
N ILE A 18 -24.01 13.07 -1.32
CA ILE A 18 -25.22 13.44 -2.09
C ILE A 18 -25.93 12.19 -2.62
N PHE A 19 -25.17 11.17 -3.02
CA PHE A 19 -25.66 9.97 -3.68
C PHE A 19 -25.32 8.71 -2.88
N THR A 20 -26.17 7.70 -2.97
CA THR A 20 -25.89 6.35 -2.47
C THR A 20 -24.82 5.67 -3.32
N PRO A 21 -24.06 4.70 -2.77
CA PRO A 21 -23.15 3.86 -3.54
C PRO A 21 -23.80 3.35 -4.83
N SER A 22 -23.15 3.56 -5.96
CA SER A 22 -23.62 3.16 -7.28
C SER A 22 -22.47 2.58 -8.08
N LEU A 23 -22.80 1.84 -9.15
CA LEU A 23 -21.80 1.34 -10.07
C LEU A 23 -20.90 2.48 -10.59
N ALA A 24 -21.47 3.64 -10.93
CA ALA A 24 -20.66 4.76 -11.43
C ALA A 24 -19.70 5.32 -10.38
N THR A 25 -20.14 5.45 -9.12
CA THR A 25 -19.28 6.01 -8.05
C THR A 25 -18.20 5.02 -7.63
N GLU A 26 -18.52 3.74 -7.47
CA GLU A 26 -17.58 2.75 -6.95
C GLU A 26 -16.74 2.10 -8.05
N LEU A 27 -17.31 1.78 -9.22
CA LEU A 27 -16.53 1.19 -10.31
C LEU A 27 -15.66 2.25 -10.99
N LEU A 28 -16.21 3.42 -11.32
CA LEU A 28 -15.48 4.41 -12.12
C LEU A 28 -14.74 5.41 -11.25
N LEU A 29 -15.45 6.15 -10.39
CA LEU A 29 -14.86 7.30 -9.69
C LEU A 29 -13.84 6.87 -8.62
N TYR A 30 -14.18 5.88 -7.79
CA TYR A 30 -13.28 5.33 -6.78
C TYR A 30 -12.00 4.74 -7.40
N ASN A 31 -12.14 3.87 -8.40
CA ASN A 31 -10.98 3.30 -9.10
C ASN A 31 -10.17 4.36 -9.87
N ALA A 32 -10.82 5.38 -10.44
CA ALA A 32 -10.10 6.48 -11.09
C ALA A 32 -9.17 7.22 -10.12
N VAL A 33 -9.53 7.34 -8.84
CA VAL A 33 -8.60 7.87 -7.82
C VAL A 33 -7.36 6.99 -7.74
N ALA A 34 -7.51 5.67 -7.56
CA ALA A 34 -6.38 4.74 -7.48
C ALA A 34 -5.51 4.75 -8.74
N PHE A 35 -6.09 4.66 -9.94
CA PHE A 35 -5.31 4.69 -11.19
C PHE A 35 -4.62 6.05 -11.43
N SER A 36 -5.21 7.15 -10.96
CA SER A 36 -4.59 8.47 -11.08
C SER A 36 -3.32 8.62 -10.22
N THR A 37 -3.19 7.86 -9.12
CA THR A 37 -1.96 7.88 -8.30
C THR A 37 -0.80 7.23 -9.04
N ILE A 38 -1.07 6.21 -9.86
CA ILE A 38 -0.07 5.58 -10.74
C ILE A 38 0.51 6.62 -11.72
N GLY A 39 -0.37 7.35 -12.42
CA GLY A 39 0.05 8.44 -13.30
C GLY A 39 0.83 9.53 -12.56
N THR A 40 0.47 9.78 -11.30
CA THR A 40 1.17 10.73 -10.43
C THR A 40 2.59 10.26 -10.08
N ILE A 41 2.78 8.99 -9.73
CA ILE A 41 4.10 8.40 -9.46
C ILE A 41 5.03 8.54 -10.67
N PHE A 42 4.55 8.17 -11.87
CA PHE A 42 5.35 8.25 -13.09
C PHE A 42 5.58 9.69 -13.56
N SER A 43 4.71 10.63 -13.19
CA SER A 43 4.89 12.06 -13.46
C SER A 43 5.88 12.75 -12.51
N ALA A 44 6.36 12.07 -11.46
CA ALA A 44 7.31 12.64 -10.51
C ALA A 44 8.70 12.76 -11.15
N LYS A 45 9.16 14.00 -11.30
CA LYS A 45 10.47 14.34 -11.90
C LYS A 45 11.64 14.28 -10.91
N VAL A 46 11.36 14.05 -9.63
CA VAL A 46 12.42 13.87 -8.63
C VAL A 46 13.21 12.59 -8.97
N PRO A 47 14.56 12.65 -9.04
CA PRO A 47 15.40 11.48 -9.24
C PRO A 47 15.12 10.46 -8.14
N ASP A 48 14.79 9.25 -8.57
CA ASP A 48 14.49 8.11 -7.71
C ASP A 48 14.80 6.83 -8.47
N ASP A 49 14.82 5.71 -7.79
CA ASP A 49 14.95 4.41 -8.43
C ASP A 49 13.74 4.12 -9.33
N SER A 50 13.99 3.94 -10.63
CA SER A 50 12.97 3.59 -11.63
C SER A 50 12.21 2.33 -11.25
N TRP A 51 12.88 1.33 -10.69
CA TRP A 51 12.24 0.08 -10.26
C TRP A 51 11.36 0.27 -9.03
N ALA A 52 11.66 1.22 -8.15
CA ALA A 52 10.78 1.58 -7.04
C ALA A 52 9.46 2.16 -7.58
N LYS A 53 9.53 3.12 -8.51
CA LYS A 53 8.35 3.71 -9.18
C LYS A 53 7.53 2.65 -9.91
N ILE A 54 8.18 1.80 -10.71
CA ILE A 54 7.52 0.71 -11.45
C ILE A 54 6.83 -0.26 -10.49
N SER A 55 7.54 -0.77 -9.49
CA SER A 55 6.99 -1.76 -8.56
C SER A 55 5.82 -1.20 -7.75
N THR A 56 5.92 0.05 -7.26
CA THR A 56 4.81 0.71 -6.56
C THR A 56 3.62 0.96 -7.50
N GLY A 57 3.86 1.39 -8.74
CA GLY A 57 2.79 1.59 -9.73
C GLY A 57 2.08 0.28 -10.08
N VAL A 58 2.82 -0.81 -10.29
CA VAL A 58 2.26 -2.14 -10.57
C VAL A 58 1.53 -2.70 -9.34
N ALA A 59 2.00 -2.44 -8.12
CA ALA A 59 1.29 -2.80 -6.90
C ALA A 59 -0.10 -2.16 -6.85
N ILE A 60 -0.17 -0.83 -6.99
CA ILE A 60 -1.45 -0.09 -7.01
C ILE A 60 -2.33 -0.55 -8.17
N GLY A 61 -1.73 -0.84 -9.34
CA GLY A 61 -2.46 -1.37 -10.49
C GLY A 61 -3.07 -2.74 -10.22
N SER A 62 -2.33 -3.64 -9.57
CA SER A 62 -2.82 -4.96 -9.15
C SER A 62 -3.98 -4.85 -8.17
N TRP A 63 -3.85 -3.97 -7.16
CA TRP A 63 -4.92 -3.67 -6.22
C TRP A 63 -6.15 -3.08 -6.94
N GLY A 64 -5.95 -2.15 -7.88
CA GLY A 64 -7.02 -1.51 -8.65
C GLY A 64 -7.78 -2.49 -9.54
N ILE A 65 -7.09 -3.46 -10.14
CA ILE A 65 -7.74 -4.57 -10.87
C ILE A 65 -8.61 -5.40 -9.92
N GLY A 66 -8.10 -5.71 -8.72
CA GLY A 66 -8.88 -6.36 -7.67
C GLY A 66 -10.15 -5.56 -7.32
N SER A 67 -10.01 -4.24 -7.15
CA SER A 67 -11.12 -3.34 -6.81
C SER A 67 -12.18 -3.24 -7.91
N ILE A 68 -11.78 -3.19 -9.18
CA ILE A 68 -12.70 -3.28 -10.32
C ILE A 68 -13.49 -4.60 -10.28
N LEU A 69 -12.81 -5.73 -10.08
CA LEU A 69 -13.46 -7.03 -10.02
C LEU A 69 -14.43 -7.15 -8.85
N ALA A 70 -14.05 -6.65 -7.67
CA ALA A 70 -14.91 -6.60 -6.49
C ALA A 70 -16.14 -5.68 -6.70
N SER A 71 -15.98 -4.58 -7.43
CA SER A 71 -17.08 -3.69 -7.82
C SER A 71 -18.05 -4.40 -8.77
N CYS A 72 -17.54 -5.11 -9.77
CA CYS A 72 -18.35 -5.91 -10.68
C CYS A 72 -19.12 -7.02 -9.94
N ASP A 73 -18.46 -7.72 -9.01
CA ASP A 73 -19.09 -8.73 -8.16
C ASP A 73 -20.27 -8.15 -7.37
N SER A 74 -20.05 -7.02 -6.70
CA SER A 74 -21.04 -6.38 -5.83
C SER A 74 -22.25 -5.78 -6.57
N PHE A 75 -22.05 -5.20 -7.77
CA PHE A 75 -23.10 -4.46 -8.48
C PHE A 75 -23.66 -5.16 -9.72
N LEU A 76 -22.92 -6.07 -10.34
CA LEU A 76 -23.33 -6.79 -11.55
C LEU A 76 -23.66 -8.27 -11.27
N GLY A 77 -23.46 -8.75 -10.04
CA GLY A 77 -23.73 -10.14 -9.66
C GLY A 77 -22.83 -11.15 -10.38
N THR A 78 -21.63 -10.73 -10.78
CA THR A 78 -20.61 -11.64 -11.31
C THR A 78 -20.04 -12.52 -10.19
N ASN A 79 -19.25 -13.53 -10.52
CA ASN A 79 -18.54 -14.36 -9.53
C ASN A 79 -17.03 -14.16 -9.68
N PHE A 80 -16.58 -12.95 -9.34
CA PHE A 80 -15.17 -12.54 -9.41
C PHE A 80 -14.52 -12.40 -8.04
N ALA A 81 -15.24 -12.73 -6.95
CA ALA A 81 -14.73 -12.73 -5.59
C ALA A 81 -13.30 -13.31 -5.51
N THR A 82 -13.07 -14.55 -5.92
CA THR A 82 -11.74 -15.18 -5.88
C THR A 82 -10.69 -14.45 -6.74
N LEU A 83 -11.06 -13.99 -7.93
CA LEU A 83 -10.13 -13.31 -8.84
C LEU A 83 -9.72 -11.93 -8.31
N SER A 84 -10.64 -11.23 -7.62
CA SER A 84 -10.34 -9.94 -6.97
C SER A 84 -9.27 -10.10 -5.89
N GLN A 85 -9.32 -11.18 -5.12
CA GLN A 85 -8.36 -11.47 -4.04
C GLN A 85 -6.94 -11.68 -4.58
N ILE A 86 -6.78 -12.23 -5.80
CA ILE A 86 -5.45 -12.37 -6.42
C ILE A 86 -4.79 -11.00 -6.61
N GLY A 87 -5.57 -10.01 -7.07
CA GLY A 87 -5.08 -8.63 -7.25
C GLY A 87 -4.63 -7.99 -5.94
N TYR A 88 -5.40 -8.19 -4.86
CA TYR A 88 -5.07 -7.72 -3.52
C TYR A 88 -3.89 -8.45 -2.89
N ILE A 89 -3.76 -9.76 -3.09
CA ILE A 89 -2.61 -10.54 -2.59
C ILE A 89 -1.32 -10.05 -3.25
N LEU A 90 -1.33 -9.84 -4.57
CA LEU A 90 -0.16 -9.40 -5.33
C LEU A 90 0.31 -7.99 -4.95
N PHE A 91 -0.58 -7.14 -4.44
CA PHE A 91 -0.22 -5.80 -3.97
C PHE A 91 0.91 -5.83 -2.93
N TYR A 92 0.86 -6.74 -1.96
CA TYR A 92 1.82 -6.81 -0.85
C TYR A 92 3.27 -7.05 -1.30
N PRO A 93 3.61 -8.13 -2.02
CA PRO A 93 4.99 -8.37 -2.46
C PRO A 93 5.48 -7.28 -3.44
N LEU A 94 4.61 -6.78 -4.32
CA LEU A 94 4.95 -5.72 -5.27
C LEU A 94 5.24 -4.40 -4.56
N LEU A 95 4.42 -4.02 -3.56
CA LEU A 95 4.65 -2.82 -2.79
C LEU A 95 5.89 -2.97 -1.91
N LEU A 96 6.13 -4.14 -1.33
CA LEU A 96 7.32 -4.44 -0.53
C LEU A 96 8.62 -4.20 -1.33
N ILE A 97 8.66 -4.62 -2.59
CA ILE A 97 9.78 -4.33 -3.50
C ILE A 97 9.90 -2.82 -3.72
N GLY A 98 8.77 -2.13 -3.99
CA GLY A 98 8.72 -0.69 -4.21
C GLY A 98 9.27 0.11 -3.03
N ILE A 99 8.79 -0.14 -1.81
CA ILE A 99 9.23 0.57 -0.60
C ILE A 99 10.68 0.26 -0.25
N SER A 100 11.09 -1.00 -0.40
CA SER A 100 12.46 -1.42 -0.07
C SER A 100 13.45 -0.71 -0.98
N ARG A 101 13.16 -0.67 -2.29
CA ARG A 101 13.99 0.02 -3.27
C ARG A 101 13.94 1.54 -3.13
N SER A 102 12.78 2.08 -2.74
CA SER A 102 12.58 3.51 -2.49
C SER A 102 13.42 4.01 -1.31
N ILE A 103 13.54 3.24 -0.23
CA ILE A 103 14.23 3.68 1.01
C ILE A 103 15.72 3.33 0.98
N ARG A 104 16.06 2.16 0.45
CA ARG A 104 17.40 1.56 0.59
C ARG A 104 18.42 2.13 -0.40
N ARG A 105 19.70 2.04 -0.03
CA ARG A 105 20.84 2.29 -0.94
C ARG A 105 21.14 1.02 -1.76
N GLU A 106 21.50 1.17 -3.04
CA GLU A 106 21.97 0.07 -3.89
C GLU A 106 23.40 -0.33 -3.51
N SER A 107 23.53 -1.18 -2.48
CA SER A 107 24.80 -1.81 -2.08
C SER A 107 24.61 -3.28 -1.72
N ARG A 108 25.71 -4.03 -1.62
CA ARG A 108 25.72 -5.41 -1.11
C ARG A 108 25.25 -5.46 0.35
N SER A 109 25.65 -4.49 1.18
CA SER A 109 25.20 -4.38 2.58
C SER A 109 23.69 -4.25 2.66
N GLY A 110 23.10 -3.43 1.78
CA GLY A 110 21.66 -3.24 1.76
C GLY A 110 20.88 -4.52 1.49
N ARG A 111 21.42 -5.50 0.72
CA ARG A 111 20.68 -6.75 0.45
C ARG A 111 20.55 -7.58 1.73
N ILE A 112 21.61 -7.59 2.53
CA ILE A 112 21.64 -8.27 3.82
C ILE A 112 20.74 -7.52 4.80
N GLU A 113 20.84 -6.19 4.88
CA GLU A 113 19.97 -5.35 5.72
C GLU A 113 18.48 -5.55 5.41
N LEU A 114 18.12 -5.70 4.13
CA LEU A 114 16.75 -6.01 3.73
C LEU A 114 16.32 -7.39 4.23
N ILE A 115 17.15 -8.41 4.07
CA ILE A 115 16.86 -9.76 4.55
C ILE A 115 16.70 -9.75 6.08
N ASP A 116 17.59 -9.06 6.80
CA ASP A 116 17.51 -8.92 8.25
C ASP A 116 16.25 -8.17 8.69
N SER A 117 15.89 -7.10 7.97
CA SER A 117 14.65 -6.35 8.21
C SER A 117 13.41 -7.21 7.98
N LEU A 118 13.42 -8.04 6.92
CA LEU A 118 12.32 -8.96 6.61
C LEU A 118 12.24 -10.09 7.65
N LEU A 119 13.36 -10.65 8.08
CA LEU A 119 13.38 -11.66 9.13
C LEU A 119 12.85 -11.08 10.45
N LEU A 120 13.26 -9.87 10.82
CA LEU A 120 12.76 -9.19 12.01
C LEU A 120 11.27 -8.85 11.89
N ALA A 121 10.84 -8.36 10.73
CA ALA A 121 9.44 -8.09 10.46
C ALA A 121 8.60 -9.37 10.55
N LEU A 122 8.99 -10.45 9.88
CA LEU A 122 8.31 -11.75 9.90
C LEU A 122 8.28 -12.38 11.31
N GLY A 123 9.37 -12.24 12.07
CA GLY A 123 9.41 -12.64 13.47
C GLY A 123 8.41 -11.85 14.32
N GLY A 124 8.40 -10.52 14.17
CA GLY A 124 7.45 -9.64 14.84
C GLY A 124 6.00 -9.92 14.47
N THR A 125 5.71 -10.17 13.19
CA THR A 125 4.37 -10.53 12.72
C THR A 125 3.91 -11.88 13.24
N THR A 126 4.83 -12.84 13.45
CA THR A 126 4.50 -14.15 14.04
C THR A 126 4.04 -14.00 15.49
N VAL A 127 4.65 -13.10 16.25
CA VAL A 127 4.20 -12.81 17.63
C VAL A 127 2.86 -12.06 17.60
N ALA A 128 2.71 -11.08 16.71
CA ALA A 128 1.48 -10.31 16.56
C ALA A 128 0.29 -11.18 16.10
N SER A 129 0.52 -12.15 15.22
CA SER A 129 -0.53 -13.03 14.69
C SER A 129 -1.19 -13.87 15.77
N VAL A 130 -0.46 -14.30 16.82
CA VAL A 130 -1.04 -15.01 17.96
C VAL A 130 -2.15 -14.20 18.64
N PHE A 131 -1.97 -12.88 18.74
CA PHE A 131 -2.98 -11.99 19.32
C PHE A 131 -4.12 -11.68 18.35
N LEU A 132 -3.84 -11.68 17.04
CA LEU A 132 -4.83 -11.44 15.98
C LEU A 132 -5.69 -12.66 15.67
N ILE A 133 -5.17 -13.88 15.87
CA ILE A 133 -5.88 -15.15 15.59
C ILE A 133 -6.90 -15.47 16.68
N LYS A 134 -6.62 -15.15 17.95
CA LYS A 134 -7.52 -15.45 19.08
C LYS A 134 -8.96 -14.94 18.93
N PRO A 135 -9.21 -13.70 18.45
CA PRO A 135 -10.56 -13.22 18.15
C PRO A 135 -11.24 -13.91 16.96
N ILE A 136 -10.45 -14.51 16.06
CA ILE A 136 -10.93 -15.14 14.81
C ILE A 136 -11.35 -16.59 15.07
N GLU A 137 -10.69 -17.28 16.01
CA GLU A 137 -10.98 -18.67 16.38
C GLU A 137 -12.41 -18.92 16.87
N SER A 138 -13.06 -17.95 17.50
CA SER A 138 -14.43 -18.09 18.01
C SER A 138 -15.53 -17.94 16.95
N THR A 139 -15.18 -17.60 15.71
CA THR A 139 -16.12 -17.16 14.66
C THR A 139 -15.89 -17.85 13.31
N PHE A 140 -15.15 -18.97 13.27
CA PHE A 140 -14.86 -19.66 12.01
C PHE A 140 -16.08 -20.38 11.42
N SER A 141 -16.86 -19.66 10.61
CA SER A 141 -17.89 -20.18 9.73
C SER A 141 -17.63 -19.86 8.24
N GLY A 142 -16.37 -19.78 7.82
CA GLY A 142 -15.93 -19.41 6.46
C GLY A 142 -15.18 -20.52 5.70
N THR A 143 -14.85 -20.28 4.43
CA THR A 143 -14.05 -21.19 3.60
C THR A 143 -12.56 -21.15 3.98
N ALA A 144 -11.78 -22.17 3.60
CA ALA A 144 -10.33 -22.19 3.84
C ALA A 144 -9.60 -20.96 3.27
N LEU A 145 -10.12 -20.40 2.17
CA LEU A 145 -9.61 -19.17 1.58
C LEU A 145 -9.89 -17.95 2.46
N ASP A 146 -11.07 -17.85 3.06
CA ASP A 146 -11.43 -16.75 3.98
C ASP A 146 -10.53 -16.77 5.23
N ILE A 147 -10.26 -17.96 5.75
CA ILE A 147 -9.32 -18.15 6.87
C ILE A 147 -7.92 -17.68 6.47
N PHE A 148 -7.44 -18.12 5.32
CA PHE A 148 -6.12 -17.73 4.80
C PHE A 148 -6.02 -16.21 4.65
N LEU A 149 -7.01 -15.57 4.04
CA LEU A 149 -7.03 -14.12 3.83
C LEU A 149 -7.11 -13.33 5.14
N GLY A 150 -7.91 -13.81 6.11
CA GLY A 150 -8.01 -13.20 7.43
C GLY A 150 -6.68 -13.15 8.20
N VAL A 151 -5.75 -14.05 7.89
CA VAL A 151 -4.37 -14.04 8.43
C VAL A 151 -3.39 -13.33 7.49
N PHE A 152 -3.53 -13.54 6.19
CA PHE A 152 -2.61 -13.01 5.18
C PHE A 152 -2.58 -11.49 5.18
N TYR A 153 -3.75 -10.84 5.20
CA TYR A 153 -3.84 -9.38 5.15
C TYR A 153 -3.15 -8.70 6.34
N PRO A 154 -3.46 -9.07 7.60
CA PRO A 154 -2.77 -8.45 8.72
C PRO A 154 -1.27 -8.70 8.77
N VAL A 155 -0.84 -9.92 8.41
CA VAL A 155 0.59 -10.25 8.36
C VAL A 155 1.28 -9.44 7.27
N GLY A 156 0.69 -9.35 6.08
CA GLY A 156 1.20 -8.57 4.97
C GLY A 156 1.37 -7.09 5.33
N ASP A 157 0.37 -6.51 6.00
CA ASP A 157 0.41 -5.12 6.45
C ASP A 157 1.53 -4.86 7.45
N LEU A 158 1.65 -5.73 8.45
CA LEU A 158 2.70 -5.61 9.46
C LEU A 158 4.09 -5.82 8.84
N VAL A 159 4.24 -6.72 7.86
CA VAL A 159 5.52 -6.88 7.13
C VAL A 159 5.88 -5.59 6.40
N LEU A 160 4.93 -4.96 5.70
CA LEU A 160 5.16 -3.68 5.01
C LEU A 160 5.55 -2.59 6.00
N LEU A 161 4.78 -2.43 7.08
CA LEU A 161 4.97 -1.38 8.09
C LEU A 161 6.28 -1.54 8.86
N LEU A 162 6.59 -2.74 9.33
CA LEU A 162 7.82 -3.04 10.06
C LEU A 162 9.04 -2.91 9.15
N THR A 163 9.00 -3.44 7.92
CA THR A 163 10.10 -3.31 6.98
C THR A 163 10.39 -1.85 6.66
N ALA A 164 9.36 -1.05 6.37
CA ALA A 164 9.53 0.39 6.15
C ALA A 164 10.13 1.08 7.38
N THR A 165 9.62 0.77 8.58
CA THR A 165 10.12 1.34 9.83
C THR A 165 11.59 1.00 10.06
N ILE A 166 12.00 -0.27 9.90
CA ILE A 166 13.38 -0.71 10.11
C ILE A 166 14.31 -0.03 9.09
N LEU A 167 13.95 -0.05 7.80
CA LEU A 167 14.78 0.58 6.75
C LEU A 167 14.93 2.09 6.95
N ILE A 168 13.89 2.79 7.43
CA ILE A 168 13.98 4.22 7.74
C ILE A 168 14.89 4.47 8.95
N ASN A 169 14.85 3.61 9.97
CA ASN A 169 15.79 3.70 11.09
C ASN A 169 17.24 3.46 10.65
N LEU A 170 17.48 2.55 9.71
CA LEU A 170 18.81 2.25 9.19
C LEU A 170 19.37 3.34 8.25
N HIS A 171 18.51 4.00 7.46
CA HIS A 171 18.94 4.94 6.41
C HIS A 171 18.63 6.41 6.69
N GLY A 172 17.99 6.69 7.83
CA GLY A 172 17.69 8.03 8.31
C GLY A 172 16.29 8.53 7.95
N PHE A 173 15.83 9.46 8.80
CA PHE A 173 14.55 10.12 8.65
C PHE A 173 14.64 11.25 7.62
N SER A 174 13.72 11.24 6.66
CA SER A 174 13.52 12.31 5.69
C SER A 174 12.03 12.60 5.56
N LYS A 175 11.66 13.79 5.08
CA LYS A 175 10.25 14.12 4.81
C LYS A 175 9.60 13.10 3.88
N ARG A 176 10.33 12.63 2.86
CA ARG A 176 9.90 11.56 1.95
C ARG A 176 9.60 10.27 2.70
N ASN A 177 10.55 9.79 3.50
CA ASN A 177 10.44 8.54 4.24
C ASN A 177 9.31 8.58 5.28
N LEU A 178 9.12 9.72 5.95
CA LEU A 178 8.01 9.92 6.89
C LEU A 178 6.66 9.87 6.18
N VAL A 179 6.50 10.57 5.04
CA VAL A 179 5.25 10.52 4.26
C VAL A 179 4.98 9.10 3.72
N LEU A 180 6.01 8.40 3.26
CA LEU A 180 5.89 7.01 2.84
C LEU A 180 5.46 6.11 4.01
N LEU A 181 6.08 6.23 5.19
CA LEU A 181 5.70 5.48 6.38
C LEU A 181 4.26 5.79 6.81
N THR A 182 3.86 7.05 6.80
CA THR A 182 2.48 7.46 7.10
C THR A 182 1.50 6.87 6.11
N SER A 183 1.83 6.78 4.83
CA SER A 183 0.98 6.14 3.83
C SER A 183 0.73 4.67 4.14
N ILE A 184 1.79 3.92 4.48
CA ILE A 184 1.70 2.50 4.85
C ILE A 184 0.91 2.34 6.15
N ALA A 185 1.16 3.18 7.15
CA ALA A 185 0.43 3.14 8.42
C ALA A 185 -1.09 3.39 8.23
N ILE A 186 -1.47 4.33 7.35
CA ILE A 186 -2.88 4.58 7.03
C ILE A 186 -3.49 3.38 6.30
N TYR A 187 -2.77 2.78 5.34
CA TYR A 187 -3.22 1.57 4.65
C TYR A 187 -3.48 0.43 5.64
N THR A 188 -2.49 0.13 6.48
CA THR A 188 -2.57 -0.93 7.51
C THR A 188 -3.70 -0.67 8.51
N ALA A 189 -3.87 0.56 8.99
CA ALA A 189 -4.96 0.89 9.90
C ALA A 189 -6.34 0.73 9.23
N GLY A 190 -6.43 1.11 7.95
CA GLY A 190 -7.60 0.89 7.11
C GLY A 190 -7.96 -0.57 6.99
N ASP A 191 -6.98 -1.42 6.69
CA ASP A 191 -7.17 -2.85 6.49
C ASP A 191 -7.57 -3.58 7.79
N PHE A 192 -6.93 -3.24 8.91
CA PHE A 192 -7.33 -3.77 10.22
C PHE A 192 -8.77 -3.38 10.58
N TYR A 193 -9.15 -2.13 10.27
CA TYR A 193 -10.50 -1.67 10.49
C TYR A 193 -11.50 -2.38 9.56
N PHE A 194 -11.12 -2.62 8.29
CA PHE A 194 -11.91 -3.41 7.34
C PHE A 194 -12.16 -4.83 7.86
N LEU A 195 -11.10 -5.52 8.31
CA LEU A 195 -11.20 -6.88 8.85
C LEU A 195 -12.04 -6.93 10.12
N TYR A 196 -11.87 -5.96 11.02
CA TYR A 196 -12.72 -5.85 12.21
C TYR A 196 -14.20 -5.68 11.87
N ARG A 197 -14.52 -4.80 10.90
CA ARG A 197 -15.89 -4.58 10.45
C ARG A 197 -16.46 -5.80 9.72
N SER A 198 -15.65 -6.49 8.93
CA SER A 198 -16.03 -7.73 8.25
C SER A 198 -16.30 -8.87 9.24
N ALA A 199 -15.47 -9.01 10.28
CA ALA A 199 -15.64 -10.03 11.31
C ALA A 199 -16.84 -9.80 12.24
N THR A 200 -17.38 -8.58 12.27
CA THR A 200 -18.56 -8.20 13.07
C THR A 200 -19.83 -8.08 12.23
N ASP A 201 -19.82 -8.56 10.98
CA ASP A 201 -20.90 -8.43 9.99
C ASP A 201 -21.42 -6.99 9.84
N SER A 202 -20.58 -6.00 10.14
CA SER A 202 -20.92 -4.58 10.17
C SER A 202 -20.28 -3.81 9.01
N TYR A 203 -19.54 -4.50 8.14
CA TYR A 203 -18.97 -3.93 6.93
C TYR A 203 -20.07 -3.68 5.89
N THR A 204 -20.00 -2.52 5.27
CA THR A 204 -20.86 -2.14 4.15
C THR A 204 -19.97 -1.68 3.01
N TYR A 205 -20.22 -2.15 1.81
CA TYR A 205 -19.42 -1.78 0.65
C TYR A 205 -19.48 -0.27 0.37
N GLY A 206 -18.34 0.37 0.09
CA GLY A 206 -18.24 1.83 -0.07
C GLY A 206 -18.18 2.57 1.27
N SER A 207 -17.78 1.91 2.35
CA SER A 207 -17.75 2.53 3.69
C SER A 207 -16.64 3.58 3.83
N LEU A 208 -16.63 4.29 4.97
CA LEU A 208 -15.52 5.18 5.33
C LEU A 208 -14.15 4.47 5.34
N THR A 209 -14.15 3.15 5.56
CA THR A 209 -12.94 2.33 5.52
C THR A 209 -12.26 2.42 4.15
N ASP A 210 -13.05 2.42 3.08
CA ASP A 210 -12.59 2.37 1.70
C ASP A 210 -11.79 3.63 1.31
N ILE A 211 -12.06 4.76 1.97
CA ILE A 211 -11.35 6.02 1.77
C ILE A 211 -9.89 5.92 2.23
N SER A 212 -9.61 5.12 3.28
CA SER A 212 -8.27 5.01 3.85
C SER A 212 -7.25 4.47 2.86
N TRP A 213 -7.63 3.45 2.07
CA TRP A 213 -6.77 2.90 1.00
C TRP A 213 -6.46 3.95 -0.07
N LEU A 214 -7.46 4.74 -0.49
CA LEU A 214 -7.24 5.83 -1.46
C LEU A 214 -6.32 6.91 -0.90
N VAL A 215 -6.53 7.34 0.35
CA VAL A 215 -5.67 8.33 1.02
C VAL A 215 -4.24 7.82 1.12
N ALA A 216 -4.06 6.54 1.47
CA ALA A 216 -2.75 5.90 1.51
C ALA A 216 -2.06 5.94 0.13
N PHE A 217 -2.75 5.56 -0.95
CA PHE A 217 -2.16 5.61 -2.30
C PHE A 217 -1.78 7.02 -2.74
N ILE A 218 -2.58 8.02 -2.37
CA ILE A 218 -2.27 9.41 -2.67
C ILE A 218 -1.02 9.85 -1.92
N LEU A 219 -0.92 9.58 -0.61
CA LEU A 219 0.27 9.92 0.17
C LEU A 219 1.52 9.19 -0.33
N LEU A 220 1.37 7.92 -0.69
CA LEU A 220 2.43 7.12 -1.28
C LEU A 220 2.91 7.72 -2.60
N ALA A 221 1.99 8.13 -3.49
CA ALA A 221 2.35 8.82 -4.74
C ALA A 221 2.99 10.19 -4.51
N LEU A 222 2.52 10.95 -3.51
CA LEU A 222 3.08 12.24 -3.13
C LEU A 222 4.50 12.10 -2.54
N SER A 223 4.83 10.97 -1.92
CA SER A 223 6.19 10.72 -1.40
C SER A 223 7.25 10.78 -2.50
N PHE A 224 6.93 10.35 -3.73
CA PHE A 224 7.83 10.41 -4.89
C PHE A 224 8.08 11.84 -5.41
N TYR A 225 7.32 12.85 -4.95
CA TYR A 225 7.58 14.26 -5.22
C TYR A 225 8.47 14.94 -4.18
N LEU A 226 8.89 14.22 -3.14
CA LEU A 226 9.79 14.70 -2.11
C LEU A 226 11.21 14.20 -2.40
N GLN A 227 12.22 14.99 -2.05
CA GLN A 227 13.60 14.59 -2.27
C GLN A 227 13.98 13.42 -1.33
N PRO A 228 14.73 12.42 -1.81
CA PRO A 228 15.46 11.50 -0.95
C PRO A 228 16.40 12.28 -0.01
N ASN A 229 16.82 11.65 1.09
CA ASN A 229 17.62 12.32 2.13
C ASN A 229 18.87 13.00 1.53
N GLU A 230 19.25 14.21 1.98
CA GLU A 230 20.36 14.99 1.39
C GLU A 230 21.70 14.21 1.42
N GLU A 231 21.88 13.34 2.41
CA GLU A 231 22.99 12.42 2.50
C GLU A 231 23.06 11.40 1.34
N GLN A 232 21.91 10.98 0.81
CA GLN A 232 21.84 10.11 -0.37
C GLN A 232 22.24 10.86 -1.64
N LEU A 233 21.84 12.13 -1.76
CA LEU A 233 22.24 13.00 -2.88
C LEU A 233 23.75 13.28 -2.87
N ARG A 234 24.32 13.58 -1.70
CA ARG A 234 25.77 13.85 -1.53
C ARG A 234 26.64 12.64 -1.88
N ASN A 235 26.19 11.44 -1.51
CA ASN A 235 26.91 10.21 -1.82
C ASN A 235 26.78 9.77 -3.29
N ALA A 236 25.61 9.99 -3.92
CA ALA A 236 25.44 9.75 -5.36
C ALA A 236 26.33 10.69 -6.21
N TYR A 237 26.50 11.94 -5.75
CA TYR A 237 27.41 12.91 -6.38
C TYR A 237 28.89 12.50 -6.22
N ASN A 238 29.28 11.99 -5.05
CA ASN A 238 30.65 11.50 -4.83
C ASN A 238 31.00 10.24 -5.62
N LEU A 239 30.00 9.41 -6.00
CA LEU A 239 30.21 8.23 -6.85
C LEU A 239 30.35 8.57 -8.34
N THR A 240 29.93 9.77 -8.76
CA THR A 240 29.98 10.21 -10.17
C THR A 240 31.20 11.05 -10.50
N ILE A 241 31.92 11.56 -9.49
CA ILE A 241 33.20 12.23 -9.66
C ILE A 241 34.30 11.30 -9.14
N PRO A 242 35.12 10.67 -10.01
CA PRO A 242 36.29 9.97 -9.52
C PRO A 242 37.19 11.02 -8.87
N VAL A 243 37.46 10.87 -7.58
CA VAL A 243 38.49 11.64 -6.90
C VAL A 243 39.80 11.25 -7.56
N ILE A 244 40.26 12.07 -8.49
CA ILE A 244 41.61 11.98 -9.03
C ILE A 244 42.52 12.51 -7.91
N SER A 245 43.00 11.60 -7.09
CA SER A 245 44.13 11.81 -6.16
C SER A 245 45.41 11.31 -6.79
#